data_AF-A0A093XCC9-F1
#
_entry.id   AF-A0A093XCC9-F1
#
_cell.length_a   1.000
_cell.length_b   1.000
_cell.length_c   1.000
_cell.angle_alpha   90.00
_cell.angle_beta   90.00
_cell.angle_gamma   90.00
#
_symmetry.space_group_name_H-M   'P 1'
#
loop_
_entity.id
_entity.type
_entity.pdbx_description
1 polymer ?
#
loop_
_entity_poly.entity_id
_entity_poly.type
_entity_poly.pdbx_seq_one_letter_code
_entity_poly.pdbx_strand_id
1 'polypeptide(L)' 'MYDISKIRRKEYPDLNKTCYLDYGGATPYAKSLVDISAKLWKSDLLGNPHSNSASSLRATEYVNYGRGLQAPPLITL' A
#
# COMPACT_ATOMS: atom_id res chain seq x y z
N MET A 1 -16.55 16.55 7.73
CA MET A 1 -16.35 17.05 6.36
C MET A 1 -14.90 16.81 5.98
N TYR A 2 -14.63 16.25 4.80
CA TYR A 2 -13.27 15.97 4.35
C TYR A 2 -12.61 17.24 3.80
N ASP A 3 -11.40 17.54 4.27
CA ASP A 3 -10.58 18.64 3.73
C ASP A 3 -9.72 18.12 2.57
N ILE A 4 -10.23 18.30 1.34
CA ILE A 4 -9.56 17.86 0.11
C ILE A 4 -8.21 18.55 -0.07
N SER A 5 -8.07 19.81 0.34
CA SER A 5 -6.81 20.54 0.24
C SER A 5 -5.75 19.96 1.18
N LYS A 6 -6.15 19.54 2.39
CA LYS A 6 -5.27 18.85 3.33
C LYS A 6 -4.87 17.47 2.80
N ILE A 7 -5.80 16.70 2.24
CA ILE A 7 -5.52 15.39 1.64
C ILE A 7 -4.56 15.55 0.46
N ARG A 8 -4.80 16.50 -0.45
CA ARG A 8 -3.92 16.77 -1.60
C ARG A 8 -2.51 17.12 -1.16
N ARG A 9 -2.35 18.05 -0.22
CA ARG A 9 -1.02 18.44 0.27
C ARG A 9 -0.26 17.28 0.93
N LYS A 10 -0.97 16.38 1.61
CA LYS A 10 -0.37 15.26 2.35
C LYS A 10 -0.06 14.06 1.46
N GLU A 11 -1.03 13.60 0.68
CA GLU A 11 -0.96 12.35 -0.07
C GLU A 11 -0.57 12.54 -1.54
N TYR A 12 -0.77 13.73 -2.10
CA TYR A 12 -0.54 14.00 -3.53
C TYR A 12 0.21 15.33 -3.76
N PRO A 13 1.40 15.52 -3.13
CA PRO A 13 2.10 16.80 -3.16
C PRO A 13 2.49 17.26 -4.57
N ASP A 14 2.76 16.32 -5.49
CA ASP A 14 3.14 16.63 -6.87
C ASP A 14 2.01 17.28 -7.66
N LEU A 15 0.76 17.00 -7.29
CA LEU A 15 -0.40 17.65 -7.87
C LEU A 15 -0.52 19.13 -7.41
N ASN A 16 0.18 19.60 -6.38
CA ASN A 16 0.08 21.02 -6.00
C ASN A 16 0.54 21.98 -7.11
N LYS A 17 1.31 21.49 -8.08
CA LYS A 17 1.87 22.28 -9.19
C LYS A 17 1.16 22.04 -10.53
N THR A 18 0.20 21.12 -10.59
CA THR A 18 -0.44 20.70 -11.85
C THR A 18 -1.85 20.15 -11.64
N CYS A 19 -2.62 20.06 -12.71
CA CYS A 19 -3.91 19.38 -12.70
C CYS A 19 -3.82 18.09 -13.52
N TYR A 20 -4.00 16.94 -12.87
CA TYR A 20 -4.03 15.63 -13.53
C TYR A 20 -5.48 15.24 -13.80
N LEU A 21 -5.88 15.27 -15.07
CA LEU A 21 -7.26 14.99 -15.51
C LEU A 21 -7.43 13.61 -16.14
N ASP A 22 -6.35 12.83 -16.28
CA ASP A 22 -6.34 11.53 -16.96
C ASP A 22 -6.42 10.34 -15.97
N TYR A 23 -7.34 10.41 -15.02
CA TYR A 23 -7.49 9.35 -14.01
C TYR A 23 -8.34 8.15 -14.49
N GLY A 24 -8.77 8.14 -15.76
CA GLY A 24 -9.59 7.07 -16.32
C GLY A 24 -8.83 5.75 -16.50
N GLY A 25 -7.51 5.81 -16.74
CA GLY A 25 -6.65 4.63 -16.82
C GLY A 25 -6.08 4.21 -15.48
N ALA A 26 -5.57 5.16 -14.70
CA ALA A 26 -5.09 4.93 -13.34
C ALA A 26 -5.10 6.24 -12.54
N THR A 27 -5.44 6.14 -11.26
CA THR A 27 -5.28 7.26 -10.34
C THR A 27 -3.81 7.38 -9.90
N PRO A 28 -3.30 8.58 -9.59
CA PRO A 28 -2.03 8.73 -8.90
C PRO A 28 -2.03 7.96 -7.58
N TYR A 29 -0.90 7.32 -7.25
CA TYR A 29 -0.76 6.63 -5.97
C TYR A 29 -0.57 7.65 -4.83
N ALA A 30 -1.28 7.45 -3.72
CA ALA A 30 -1.06 8.24 -2.52
C ALA A 30 0.37 8.00 -2.00
N LYS A 31 1.03 9.06 -1.52
CA LYS A 31 2.37 8.97 -0.93
C LYS A 31 2.44 7.88 0.14
N SER A 32 1.46 7.83 1.04
CA SER A 32 1.45 6.82 2.11
C SER A 32 1.39 5.39 1.59
N LEU A 33 0.66 5.15 0.49
CA LEU A 33 0.53 3.83 -0.12
C LEU A 33 1.88 3.37 -0.67
N VAL A 34 2.58 4.25 -1.39
CA VAL A 34 3.92 3.97 -1.91
C VAL A 34 4.90 3.71 -0.77
N ASP A 35 4.90 4.57 0.25
CA ASP A 35 5.83 4.45 1.39
C ASP A 35 5.62 3.14 2.17
N ILE A 36 4.37 2.78 2.48
CA ILE A 36 4.05 1.55 3.20
C ILE A 36 4.41 0.31 2.38
N SER A 37 4.12 0.33 1.08
CA SER A 37 4.46 -0.78 0.17
C SER A 37 5.97 -0.94 0.06
N ALA A 38 6.71 0.16 -0.12
CA ALA A 38 8.16 0.15 -0.17
C ALA A 38 8.78 -0.31 1.16
N LYS A 39 8.21 0.09 2.31
CA LYS A 39 8.64 -0.42 3.61
C LYS A 39 8.48 -1.94 3.67
N LEU A 40 7.30 -2.45 3.34
CA LEU A 40 6.99 -3.88 3.35
C LEU A 40 7.98 -4.70 2.51
N TRP A 41 8.23 -4.29 1.26
CA TRP A 41 9.12 -5.02 0.37
C TRP A 41 10.60 -4.97 0.77
N LYS A 42 10.99 -3.97 1.56
CA LYS A 42 12.35 -3.86 2.10
C LYS A 42 12.53 -4.58 3.44
N SER A 43 11.45 -4.73 4.22
CA SER A 43 11.50 -5.36 5.55
C SER A 43 11.25 -6.86 5.51
N ASP A 44 10.49 -7.35 4.52
CA ASP A 44 10.04 -8.73 4.48
C ASP A 44 10.39 -9.38 3.13
N LEU A 45 10.87 -10.63 3.19
CA LEU A 45 10.91 -11.49 2.02
C LEU A 45 9.53 -12.16 1.88
N LEU A 46 8.76 -11.74 0.89
CA LEU A 46 7.45 -12.31 0.59
C LEU A 46 7.60 -13.36 -0.52
N GLY A 47 7.43 -14.62 -0.16
CA GLY A 47 7.51 -15.75 -1.07
C GLY A 47 6.18 -16.01 -1.77
N ASN A 48 6.21 -16.82 -2.82
CA ASN A 48 4.98 -17.33 -3.42
C ASN A 48 4.15 -18.11 -2.37
N PRO A 49 2.87 -17.80 -2.10
CA PRO A 49 2.08 -18.34 -0.96
C PRO A 49 1.75 -19.85 -0.98
N HIS A 50 2.48 -20.67 -1.72
CA HIS A 50 2.17 -22.08 -1.97
C HIS A 50 3.07 -23.08 -1.21
N SER A 51 4.05 -22.61 -0.44
CA SER A 51 4.93 -23.48 0.36
C SER A 51 4.78 -23.23 1.86
N ASN A 52 5.32 -24.13 2.68
CA ASN A 52 5.39 -23.97 4.14
C ASN A 52 6.63 -23.18 4.61
N SER A 53 7.38 -22.54 3.70
CA SER A 53 8.48 -21.66 4.09
C SER A 53 7.95 -20.41 4.82
N ALA A 54 8.78 -19.82 5.68
CA ALA A 54 8.40 -18.64 6.44
C ALA A 54 7.97 -17.47 5.52
N SER A 55 8.68 -17.25 4.41
CA SER A 55 8.36 -16.19 3.44
C SER A 55 7.03 -16.43 2.71
N SER A 56 6.70 -17.69 2.41
CA SER A 56 5.42 -18.06 1.80
C SER A 56 4.25 -17.87 2.77
N LEU A 57 4.40 -18.31 4.03
CA LEU A 57 3.38 -18.13 5.06
C LEU A 57 3.12 -16.64 5.31
N ARG A 58 4.19 -15.84 5.37
CA ARG A 58 4.11 -14.37 5.48
C ARG A 58 3.31 -13.75 4.34
N ALA A 59 3.56 -14.14 3.09
CA ALA A 59 2.80 -13.64 1.95
C ALA A 59 1.32 -14.03 2.01
N THR A 60 1.01 -15.25 2.45
CA THR A 60 -0.37 -15.72 2.66
C THR A 60 -1.12 -14.84 3.66
N GLU A 61 -0.47 -14.41 4.75
CA GLU A 61 -1.07 -13.50 5.73
C GLU A 61 -1.52 -12.17 5.09
N TYR A 62 -0.65 -11.53 4.32
CA TYR A 62 -0.97 -10.28 3.63
C TYR A 62 -2.08 -10.45 2.58
N VAL A 63 -2.07 -11.56 1.82
CA VAL A 63 -3.12 -11.87 0.84
C VAL A 63 -4.46 -12.06 1.52
N ASN A 64 -4.52 -12.81 2.63
CA ASN A 64 -5.75 -13.02 3.38
C ASN A 64 -6.24 -11.73 4.04
N TYR A 65 -5.34 -10.87 4.53
CA TYR A 65 -5.72 -9.54 5.04
C TYR A 65 -6.34 -8.68 3.93
N GLY A 66 -5.74 -8.65 2.73
CA GLY A 66 -6.30 -7.95 1.57
C GLY A 66 -7.67 -8.50 1.12
N ARG A 67 -7.97 -9.77 1.41
CA ARG A 67 -9.28 -10.40 1.20
C ARG A 67 -10.26 -10.22 2.36
N GLY A 68 -9.85 -9.61 3.47
CA GLY A 68 -10.67 -9.46 4.67
C GLY A 68 -10.85 -10.73 5.50
N LEU A 69 -10.02 -11.76 5.28
CA LEU A 69 -10.10 -13.06 5.96
C LEU A 69 -9.32 -13.11 7.28
N GLN A 70 -8.49 -12.11 7.56
CA GLN A 70 -7.72 -11.99 8.80
C GLN A 70 -7.41 -10.54 9.16
N ALA A 71 -6.98 -10.31 10.40
CA ALA A 71 -6.46 -9.03 10.87
C ALA A 71 -5.14 -8.65 10.14
N PRO A 72 -4.78 -7.35 10.10
CA PRO A 72 -3.53 -6.92 9.49
C PRO A 72 -2.34 -7.64 10.14
N PRO A 73 -1.43 -8.22 9.35
CA PRO A 73 -0.21 -8.80 9.90
C PRO A 73 0.63 -7.71 10.58
N LEU A 74 1.25 -8.06 11.71
CA LEU A 74 2.14 -7.14 12.42
C LEU A 74 3.29 -6.75 11.49
N ILE A 75 3.36 -5.49 11.08
CA ILE A 75 4.59 -4.92 10.53
C ILE A 75 5.51 -4.74 11.73
N THR A 76 6.54 -5.58 11.87
CA THR A 76 7.55 -5.42 12.92
C THR A 76 8.14 -4.02 12.79
N LEU A 77 7.99 -3.20 13.84
CA LEU A 77 8.50 -1.82 13.92
C LEU A 77 10.02 -1.81 14.06
#